data_AF-A0A3M6H5P1-F1
#
_entry.id   AF-A0A3M6H5P1-F1
#
_cell.length_a   1.000
_cell.length_b   1.000
_cell.length_c   1.000
_cell.angle_alpha   90.00
_cell.angle_beta   90.00
_cell.angle_gamma   90.00
#
_symmetry.space_group_name_H-M   'P 1'
#
loop_
_entity.id
_entity.type
_entity.pdbx_description
1 polymer ?
#
loop_
_entity_poly.entity_id
_entity_poly.type
_entity_poly.pdbx_seq_one_letter_code
_entity_poly.pdbx_strand_id
1 'polypeptide(L)'
;MSTEEEIAISGGTPMIPDQRRELMLRQLRKHQVLSVHQLMEMFDCSHMTIRRDIAQLEQEGRAYSVTGGVRIASQVHSEPSHQSKAVIELPHKQGMARLAAGLLHPDMTIYLDAGTSTLEIVPHIIALSGMTVVTNDFGVVHALADAAHVDVIHTGGLLDHPNRSSVASAGWRQRRCGNWRPMWPSCRPARGTCNVARLHRRR
;
A
#
# COMPACT_ATOMS: atom_id res chain seq x y z
N MET A 1 34.66 -5.66 -13.12
CA MET A 1 33.69 -6.17 -14.11
C MET A 1 32.48 -5.24 -14.03
N SER A 2 32.57 -4.07 -14.67
CA SER A 2 32.00 -3.78 -16.01
C SER A 2 30.48 -3.58 -15.91
N THR A 3 29.87 -2.40 -16.08
CA THR A 3 30.27 -1.13 -16.73
C THR A 3 29.43 0.02 -16.18
N GLU A 4 30.07 1.13 -15.83
CA GLU A 4 29.45 2.45 -15.80
C GLU A 4 29.17 2.87 -17.25
N GLU A 5 27.92 2.79 -17.71
CA GLU A 5 27.52 3.44 -18.97
C GLU A 5 27.13 4.88 -18.68
N GLU A 6 28.15 5.70 -18.51
CA GLU A 6 28.09 7.15 -18.63
C GLU A 6 28.00 7.48 -20.13
N ILE A 7 26.78 7.52 -20.68
CA ILE A 7 26.58 7.98 -22.06
C ILE A 7 26.69 9.51 -22.05
N ALA A 8 27.89 9.99 -22.31
CA ALA A 8 28.16 11.35 -22.73
C ALA A 8 27.30 11.69 -23.97
N ILE A 9 26.35 12.62 -23.82
CA ILE A 9 25.64 13.18 -24.97
C ILE A 9 26.54 14.27 -25.55
N SER A 10 27.50 13.88 -26.37
CA SER A 10 28.22 14.78 -27.27
C SER A 10 27.60 14.75 -28.66
N GLY A 11 26.98 15.86 -29.06
CA GLY A 11 26.83 16.38 -30.42
C GLY A 11 26.42 15.45 -31.58
N GLY A 12 25.23 15.70 -32.14
CA GLY A 12 25.07 15.74 -33.61
C GLY A 12 24.10 14.78 -34.29
N THR A 13 23.43 13.86 -33.58
CA THR A 13 22.39 13.00 -34.18
C THR A 13 21.04 13.26 -33.53
N PRO A 14 19.96 13.52 -34.29
CA PRO A 14 18.62 13.70 -33.72
C PRO A 14 18.21 12.45 -32.93
N MET A 15 18.03 12.60 -31.62
CA MET A 15 17.61 11.51 -30.76
C MET A 15 16.26 10.96 -31.24
N ILE A 16 16.18 9.65 -31.43
CA ILE A 16 14.96 8.96 -31.89
C ILE A 16 13.84 9.17 -30.85
N PRO A 17 12.60 9.46 -31.25
CA PRO A 17 11.51 9.77 -30.31
C PRO A 17 11.25 8.68 -29.25
N ASP A 18 11.31 7.40 -29.61
CA ASP A 18 11.17 6.29 -28.66
C ASP A 18 12.30 6.27 -27.62
N GLN A 19 13.54 6.46 -28.08
CA GLN A 19 14.71 6.52 -27.20
C GLN A 19 14.61 7.69 -26.22
N ARG A 20 14.16 8.86 -26.70
CA ARG A 20 13.93 10.04 -25.86
C ARG A 20 12.85 9.78 -24.81
N ARG A 21 11.73 9.16 -25.19
CA ARG A 21 10.65 8.77 -24.26
C ARG A 21 11.14 7.80 -23.18
N GLU A 22 11.97 6.81 -23.53
CA GLU A 22 12.53 5.89 -22.53
C GLU A 22 13.50 6.61 -21.58
N LEU A 23 14.35 7.49 -22.09
CA LEU A 23 15.24 8.30 -21.24
C LEU A 23 14.45 9.27 -20.35
N MET A 24 13.38 9.87 -20.86
CA MET A 24 12.46 10.72 -20.08
C MET A 24 11.85 9.94 -18.91
N LEU A 25 11.41 8.71 -19.14
CA LEU A 25 10.92 7.84 -18.07
C LEU A 25 12.02 7.48 -17.06
N ARG A 26 13.26 7.23 -17.50
CA ARG A 26 14.39 7.01 -16.57
C ARG A 26 14.64 8.22 -15.68
N GLN A 27 14.61 9.44 -16.25
CA GLN A 27 14.79 10.66 -15.46
C GLN A 27 13.61 10.90 -14.50
N LEU A 28 12.37 10.65 -14.95
CA LEU A 28 11.19 10.72 -14.10
C LEU A 28 11.23 9.67 -12.96
N ARG A 29 11.79 8.48 -13.18
CA ARG A 29 12.03 7.48 -12.12
C ARG A 29 13.02 8.00 -11.06
N LYS A 30 14.06 8.74 -11.47
CA LYS A 30 15.09 9.28 -10.57
C LYS A 30 14.61 10.49 -9.76
N HIS A 31 13.89 11.41 -10.40
CA HIS A 31 13.53 12.72 -9.83
C HIS A 31 12.08 12.82 -9.35
N GLN A 32 11.26 11.77 -9.54
CA GLN A 32 9.82 11.68 -9.23
C GLN A 32 8.91 12.62 -10.04
N VAL A 33 9.22 13.91 -10.05
CA VAL A 33 8.50 14.95 -10.80
C VAL A 33 9.51 15.84 -11.50
N LEU A 34 9.33 16.08 -12.79
CA LEU A 34 10.14 17.00 -13.58
C LEU A 34 9.24 18.01 -14.27
N SER A 35 9.64 19.29 -14.26
CA SER A 35 8.92 20.32 -15.00
C SER A 35 9.18 20.17 -16.50
N VAL A 36 8.26 20.68 -17.33
CA VAL A 36 8.45 20.72 -18.78
C VAL A 36 9.72 21.49 -19.14
N HIS A 37 10.07 22.53 -18.36
CA HIS A 37 11.30 23.31 -18.56
C HIS A 37 12.56 22.48 -18.33
N GLN A 38 12.61 21.73 -17.23
CA GLN A 38 13.71 20.81 -16.94
C GLN A 38 13.87 19.74 -18.03
N LEU A 39 12.77 19.21 -18.55
CA LEU A 39 12.79 18.25 -19.66
C LEU A 39 13.30 18.88 -20.97
N MET A 40 12.97 20.13 -21.25
CA MET A 40 13.51 20.84 -22.41
C MET A 40 15.02 21.01 -22.31
N GLU A 41 15.53 21.42 -21.13
CA GLU A 41 16.96 21.60 -20.89
C GLU A 41 17.74 20.28 -20.94
N MET A 42 17.19 19.20 -20.37
CA MET A 42 17.86 17.89 -20.34
C MET A 42 17.98 17.23 -21.71
N PHE A 43 16.99 17.43 -22.58
CA PHE A 43 16.91 16.75 -23.88
C PHE A 43 17.16 17.66 -25.07
N ASP A 44 17.50 18.94 -24.82
CA ASP A 44 17.71 19.99 -25.83
C ASP A 44 16.59 20.00 -26.89
N CYS A 45 15.34 20.01 -26.41
CA CYS A 45 14.16 19.84 -27.24
C CYS A 45 13.19 21.02 -27.09
N SER A 46 12.46 21.32 -28.18
CA SER A 46 11.42 22.34 -28.14
C SER A 46 10.29 21.95 -27.18
N HIS A 47 9.61 22.96 -26.64
CA HIS A 47 8.42 22.78 -25.80
C HIS A 47 7.35 21.91 -26.46
N MET A 48 7.16 22.06 -27.78
CA MET A 48 6.19 21.26 -28.54
C MET A 48 6.60 19.80 -28.67
N THR A 49 7.91 19.51 -28.80
CA THR A 49 8.44 18.15 -28.83
C THR A 49 8.19 17.44 -27.50
N ILE A 50 8.55 18.09 -26.39
CA ILE A 50 8.33 17.55 -25.05
C ILE A 50 6.84 17.33 -24.78
N ARG A 51 5.96 18.28 -25.15
CA ARG A 51 4.51 18.09 -25.02
C ARG A 51 3.98 16.90 -25.82
N ARG A 52 4.47 16.68 -27.03
CA ARG A 52 4.07 15.52 -27.85
C ARG A 52 4.54 14.21 -27.22
N ASP A 53 5.76 14.16 -26.70
CA ASP A 53 6.29 12.97 -26.02
C ASP A 53 5.50 12.67 -24.73
N ILE A 54 5.17 13.70 -23.94
CA ILE A 54 4.34 13.55 -22.73
C ILE A 54 2.94 13.03 -23.11
N ALA A 55 2.29 13.61 -24.11
CA ALA A 55 0.97 13.18 -24.56
C ALA A 55 0.98 11.72 -25.02
N GLN A 56 2.06 11.28 -25.69
CA GLN A 56 2.21 9.89 -26.09
C GLN A 56 2.44 8.96 -24.87
N LEU A 57 3.26 9.36 -23.90
CA LEU A 57 3.45 8.62 -22.66
C LEU A 57 2.18 8.58 -21.79
N GLU A 58 1.33 9.60 -21.87
CA GLU A 58 0.01 9.64 -21.24
C GLU A 58 -0.95 8.66 -21.91
N GLN A 59 -0.99 8.62 -23.25
CA GLN A 59 -1.78 7.63 -24.00
C GLN A 59 -1.34 6.19 -23.71
N GLU A 60 -0.04 5.96 -23.55
CA GLU A 60 0.52 4.66 -23.16
C GLU A 60 0.31 4.34 -21.66
N GLY A 61 -0.24 5.27 -20.87
CA GLY A 61 -0.44 5.09 -19.43
C GLY A 61 0.87 5.00 -18.64
N ARG A 62 1.97 5.56 -19.16
CA ARG A 62 3.33 5.49 -18.59
C ARG A 62 3.74 6.77 -17.85
N ALA A 63 3.11 7.91 -18.13
CA ALA A 63 3.29 9.16 -17.40
C ALA A 63 1.98 9.96 -17.34
N TYR A 64 1.89 10.97 -16.47
CA TYR A 64 0.84 11.99 -16.52
C TYR A 64 1.33 13.35 -16.05
N SER A 65 0.71 14.37 -16.61
CA SER A 65 0.89 15.77 -16.22
C SER A 65 0.27 16.03 -14.85
N VAL A 66 0.98 16.77 -14.02
CA VAL A 66 0.54 17.26 -12.70
C VAL A 66 0.71 18.77 -12.63
N THR A 67 0.10 19.41 -11.63
CA THR A 67 0.32 20.84 -11.38
C THR A 67 1.81 21.07 -11.08
N GLY A 68 2.53 21.63 -12.05
CA GLY A 68 3.97 21.92 -11.94
C GLY A 68 4.92 21.00 -12.71
N GLY A 69 4.43 19.96 -13.42
CA GLY A 69 5.32 19.11 -14.21
C GLY A 69 4.70 17.81 -14.70
N VAL A 70 5.55 16.82 -14.89
CA VAL A 70 5.23 15.48 -15.38
C VAL A 70 5.69 14.46 -14.34
N ARG A 71 4.89 13.42 -14.12
CA ARG A 71 5.16 12.33 -13.20
C ARG A 71 5.01 10.98 -13.90
N ILE A 72 5.80 9.99 -13.53
CA ILE A 72 5.63 8.63 -14.06
C ILE A 72 4.33 8.00 -13.53
N ALA A 73 3.62 7.30 -14.41
CA ALA A 73 2.35 6.67 -14.05
C ALA A 73 2.52 5.55 -13.03
N SER A 74 3.72 4.99 -12.91
CA SER A 74 4.07 3.93 -11.98
C SER A 74 4.51 4.41 -10.61
N GLN A 75 4.23 5.65 -10.20
CA GLN A 75 4.18 5.99 -8.78
C GLN A 75 2.83 5.59 -8.17
N VAL A 76 2.54 4.30 -8.22
CA VAL A 76 2.29 3.60 -6.97
C VAL A 76 3.67 3.68 -6.29
N HIS A 77 3.81 4.36 -5.16
CA HIS A 77 4.86 3.93 -4.24
C HIS A 77 4.71 2.42 -4.22
N SER A 78 5.67 1.65 -4.76
CA SER A 78 5.62 0.21 -4.68
C SER A 78 5.64 -0.04 -3.20
N GLU A 79 4.43 -0.16 -2.67
CA GLU A 79 4.22 -0.41 -1.29
C GLU A 79 4.90 -1.78 -1.14
N PRO A 80 5.94 -1.88 -0.29
CA PRO A 80 6.78 -3.05 -0.26
C PRO A 80 5.87 -4.27 -0.18
N SER A 81 6.22 -5.35 -0.88
CA SER A 81 5.38 -6.55 -0.85
C SER A 81 5.02 -6.88 0.60
N HIS A 82 3.87 -7.48 0.85
CA HIS A 82 3.49 -7.86 2.21
C HIS A 82 4.62 -8.58 2.97
N GLN A 83 5.41 -9.40 2.27
CA GLN A 83 6.61 -10.06 2.82
C GLN A 83 7.75 -9.07 3.13
N SER A 84 8.03 -8.13 2.23
CA SER A 84 9.02 -7.07 2.44
C SER A 84 8.64 -6.14 3.60
N LYS A 85 7.34 -5.77 3.72
CA LYS A 85 6.84 -4.99 4.86
C LYS A 85 7.04 -5.74 6.17
N ALA A 86 6.86 -7.06 6.21
CA ALA A 86 6.94 -7.83 7.46
C ALA A 86 8.32 -7.73 8.12
N VAL A 87 9.37 -7.65 7.32
CA VAL A 87 10.76 -7.60 7.81
C VAL A 87 11.17 -6.17 8.19
N ILE A 88 10.63 -5.16 7.52
CA ILE A 88 10.93 -3.74 7.80
C ILE A 88 10.38 -3.34 9.17
N GLU A 89 11.24 -2.75 10.00
CA GLU A 89 10.91 -2.23 11.35
C GLU A 89 10.31 -3.29 12.30
N LEU A 90 10.67 -4.56 12.10
CA LEU A 90 10.17 -5.69 12.90
C LEU A 90 10.32 -5.47 14.43
N PRO A 91 11.46 -4.98 14.96
CA PRO A 91 11.59 -4.73 16.40
C PRO A 91 10.56 -3.72 16.94
N HIS A 92 10.25 -2.68 16.16
CA HIS A 92 9.23 -1.69 16.52
C HIS A 92 7.83 -2.30 16.51
N LYS A 93 7.49 -3.10 15.49
CA LYS A 93 6.20 -3.79 15.40
C LYS A 93 5.99 -4.77 16.55
N GLN A 94 7.03 -5.51 16.92
CA GLN A 94 7.03 -6.36 18.11
C GLN A 94 6.89 -5.55 19.41
N GLY A 95 7.49 -4.37 19.48
CA GLY A 95 7.28 -3.42 20.57
C GLY A 95 5.80 -3.03 20.71
N MET A 96 5.17 -2.62 19.60
CA MET A 96 3.74 -2.28 19.58
C MET A 96 2.85 -3.47 19.94
N ALA A 97 3.16 -4.66 19.41
CA ALA A 97 2.41 -5.87 19.70
C ALA A 97 2.45 -6.23 21.19
N ARG A 98 3.62 -6.10 21.85
CA ARG A 98 3.74 -6.31 23.30
C ARG A 98 2.91 -5.34 24.13
N LEU A 99 2.85 -4.07 23.73
CA LEU A 99 2.00 -3.08 24.40
C LEU A 99 0.52 -3.41 24.20
N ALA A 100 0.12 -3.78 22.98
CA ALA A 100 -1.25 -4.17 22.67
C ALA A 100 -1.67 -5.47 23.37
N ALA A 101 -0.74 -6.41 23.56
CA ALA A 101 -0.97 -7.67 24.27
C ALA A 101 -1.40 -7.46 25.72
N GLY A 102 -0.93 -6.38 26.37
CA GLY A 102 -1.38 -6.01 27.72
C GLY A 102 -2.86 -5.64 27.83
N LEU A 103 -3.53 -5.40 26.70
CA LEU A 103 -4.96 -5.11 26.62
C LEU A 103 -5.82 -6.34 26.29
N LEU A 104 -5.18 -7.47 25.98
CA LEU A 104 -5.86 -8.72 25.65
C LEU A 104 -6.22 -9.48 26.92
N HIS A 105 -7.42 -10.07 26.91
CA HIS A 105 -7.92 -10.91 27.99
C HIS A 105 -8.64 -12.12 27.40
N PRO A 106 -8.78 -13.23 28.16
CA PRO A 106 -9.57 -14.38 27.72
C PRO A 106 -11.01 -14.01 27.35
N ASP A 107 -11.63 -14.85 26.51
CA ASP A 107 -13.03 -14.69 26.05
C ASP A 107 -13.30 -13.38 25.28
N MET A 108 -12.25 -12.76 24.74
CA MET A 108 -12.34 -11.49 24.04
C MET A 108 -12.51 -11.68 22.53
N THR A 109 -13.36 -10.85 21.93
CA THR A 109 -13.46 -10.70 20.47
C THR A 109 -12.67 -9.47 20.02
N ILE A 110 -11.78 -9.65 19.04
CA ILE A 110 -10.96 -8.58 18.47
C ILE A 110 -11.11 -8.52 16.96
N TYR A 111 -11.02 -7.31 16.41
CA TYR A 111 -10.87 -7.11 14.98
C TYR A 111 -9.40 -6.79 14.65
N LEU A 112 -8.82 -7.57 13.74
CA LEU A 112 -7.49 -7.33 13.18
C LEU A 112 -7.60 -6.93 11.72
N ASP A 113 -7.16 -5.72 11.40
CA ASP A 113 -7.10 -5.24 10.02
C ASP A 113 -5.87 -5.78 9.28
N ALA A 114 -5.88 -5.58 7.97
CA ALA A 114 -4.81 -5.96 7.08
C ALA A 114 -3.50 -5.23 7.39
N GLY A 115 -2.45 -5.99 7.69
CA GLY A 115 -1.18 -5.38 8.08
C GLY A 115 -0.14 -6.31 8.67
N THR A 116 1.11 -6.03 8.32
CA THR A 116 2.25 -6.75 8.90
C THR A 116 2.49 -6.44 10.37
N SER A 117 2.06 -5.27 10.85
CA SER A 117 2.16 -4.92 12.26
C SER A 117 1.11 -5.66 13.12
N THR A 118 -0.08 -5.90 12.57
CA THR A 118 -1.14 -6.67 13.24
C THR A 118 -0.80 -8.15 13.32
N LEU A 119 0.01 -8.69 12.40
CA LEU A 119 0.51 -10.07 12.48
C LEU A 119 1.35 -10.33 13.74
N GLU A 120 2.14 -9.35 14.19
CA GLU A 120 3.00 -9.52 15.37
C GLU A 120 2.20 -9.73 16.67
N ILE A 121 0.89 -9.44 16.70
CA ILE A 121 0.05 -9.67 17.87
C ILE A 121 -0.46 -11.12 17.97
N VAL A 122 -0.41 -11.88 16.87
CA VAL A 122 -0.95 -13.25 16.78
C VAL A 122 -0.39 -14.20 17.85
N PRO A 123 0.94 -14.23 18.14
CA PRO A 123 1.48 -15.08 19.19
C PRO A 123 0.87 -14.81 20.57
N HIS A 124 0.53 -13.56 20.86
CA HIS A 124 -0.10 -13.15 22.12
C HIS A 124 -1.57 -13.58 22.21
N ILE A 125 -2.27 -13.64 21.07
CA ILE A 125 -3.65 -14.14 20.99
C ILE A 125 -3.67 -15.66 21.21
N ILE A 126 -2.76 -16.39 20.57
CA ILE A 126 -2.67 -17.86 20.69
C ILE A 126 -2.44 -18.29 22.14
N ALA A 127 -1.73 -17.47 22.93
CA ALA A 127 -1.48 -17.72 24.34
C ALA A 127 -2.72 -17.59 25.24
N LEU A 128 -3.84 -17.07 24.74
CA LEU A 128 -5.09 -16.87 25.48
C LEU A 128 -6.18 -17.85 25.05
N SER A 129 -7.08 -18.18 25.97
CA SER A 129 -8.23 -19.06 25.74
C SER A 129 -9.50 -18.27 25.38
N GLY A 130 -10.36 -18.87 24.57
CA GLY A 130 -11.69 -18.31 24.24
C GLY A 130 -11.63 -17.09 23.32
N MET A 131 -10.52 -16.88 22.61
CA MET A 131 -10.36 -15.72 21.73
C MET A 131 -11.19 -15.89 20.46
N THR A 132 -11.84 -14.81 20.03
CA THR A 132 -12.44 -14.71 18.69
C THR A 132 -11.75 -13.60 17.90
N VAL A 133 -11.21 -13.92 16.73
CA VAL A 133 -10.54 -12.98 15.84
C VAL A 133 -11.38 -12.77 14.59
N VAL A 134 -11.78 -11.52 14.36
CA VAL A 134 -12.40 -11.10 13.11
C VAL A 134 -11.35 -10.40 12.27
N THR A 135 -11.13 -10.80 11.02
CA THR A 135 -10.10 -10.18 10.18
C THR A 135 -10.50 -10.20 8.70
N ASN A 136 -9.96 -9.26 7.95
CA ASN A 136 -9.98 -9.24 6.48
C ASN A 136 -8.65 -9.71 5.87
N ASP A 137 -7.66 -10.08 6.69
CA ASP A 137 -6.29 -10.38 6.28
C ASP A 137 -6.05 -11.89 6.17
N PHE A 138 -5.63 -12.36 4.99
CA PHE A 138 -5.35 -13.77 4.76
C PHE A 138 -4.07 -14.26 5.45
N GLY A 139 -3.11 -13.37 5.71
CA GLY A 139 -1.93 -13.66 6.50
C GLY A 139 -2.29 -13.94 7.96
N VAL A 140 -3.19 -13.16 8.56
CA VAL A 140 -3.67 -13.39 9.93
C VAL A 140 -4.42 -14.72 10.02
N VAL A 141 -5.29 -15.00 9.05
CA VAL A 141 -5.99 -16.31 8.97
C VAL A 141 -4.98 -17.45 8.87
N HIS A 142 -3.96 -17.31 8.02
CA HIS A 142 -2.94 -18.34 7.87
C HIS A 142 -2.13 -18.55 9.16
N ALA A 143 -1.76 -17.48 9.86
CA ALA A 143 -1.00 -17.55 11.11
C ALA A 143 -1.78 -18.19 12.26
N LEU A 144 -3.11 -18.12 12.22
CA LEU A 144 -4.00 -18.73 13.21
C LEU A 144 -4.55 -20.10 12.77
N ALA A 145 -4.17 -20.61 11.60
CA ALA A 145 -4.75 -21.81 11.01
C ALA A 145 -4.60 -23.06 11.91
N ASP A 146 -3.48 -23.17 12.63
CA ASP A 146 -3.20 -24.29 13.53
C ASP A 146 -3.70 -24.06 14.97
N ALA A 147 -4.20 -22.86 15.29
CA ALA A 147 -4.72 -22.51 16.61
C ALA A 147 -6.22 -22.82 16.73
N ALA A 148 -6.57 -24.11 16.77
CA ALA A 148 -7.95 -24.59 16.76
C ALA A 148 -8.83 -24.08 17.93
N HIS A 149 -8.23 -23.58 19.01
CA HIS A 149 -8.92 -22.99 20.16
C HIS A 149 -9.26 -21.50 19.98
N VAL A 150 -8.82 -20.88 18.89
CA VAL A 150 -9.13 -19.49 18.53
C VAL A 150 -10.19 -19.51 17.42
N ASP A 151 -11.32 -18.88 17.67
CA ASP A 151 -12.37 -18.73 16.66
C ASP A 151 -11.95 -17.66 15.65
N VAL A 152 -11.70 -18.04 14.39
CA VAL A 152 -11.29 -17.10 13.34
C VAL A 152 -12.41 -16.86 12.35
N ILE A 153 -12.80 -15.59 12.17
CA ILE A 153 -13.82 -15.15 11.23
C ILE A 153 -13.17 -14.24 10.19
N HIS A 154 -13.14 -14.70 8.94
CA HIS A 154 -12.65 -13.88 7.83
C HIS A 154 -13.81 -13.13 7.14
N THR A 155 -13.73 -11.81 7.04
CA THR A 155 -14.84 -10.97 6.55
C THR A 155 -15.11 -11.07 5.05
N GLY A 156 -14.25 -11.75 4.28
CA GLY A 156 -14.43 -11.99 2.84
C GLY A 156 -14.42 -10.69 2.01
N GLY A 157 -14.66 -10.81 0.70
CA GLY A 157 -14.69 -9.67 -0.23
C GLY A 157 -13.86 -9.89 -1.50
N LEU A 158 -13.50 -8.80 -2.17
CA LEU A 158 -12.59 -8.82 -3.32
C LEU A 158 -11.15 -8.87 -2.81
N LEU A 159 -10.33 -9.74 -3.40
CA LEU A 159 -8.91 -9.89 -3.03
C LEU A 159 -8.09 -8.67 -3.45
N ASP A 160 -7.50 -7.99 -2.47
CA ASP A 160 -6.43 -7.02 -2.66
C ASP A 160 -5.08 -7.77 -2.67
N HIS A 161 -4.62 -8.13 -3.87
CA HIS A 161 -3.40 -8.93 -4.06
C HIS A 161 -2.15 -8.35 -3.38
N PRO A 162 -1.83 -7.04 -3.50
CA PRO A 162 -0.72 -6.41 -2.80
C PRO A 162 -0.73 -6.59 -1.27
N ASN A 163 -1.89 -6.42 -0.64
CA ASN A 163 -2.00 -6.45 0.82
C ASN A 163 -2.43 -7.80 1.38
N ARG A 164 -2.74 -8.78 0.53
CA ARG A 164 -3.24 -10.10 0.92
C ARG A 164 -4.44 -10.01 1.85
N SER A 165 -5.36 -9.11 1.54
CA SER A 165 -6.58 -8.90 2.31
C SER A 165 -7.79 -8.84 1.42
N SER A 166 -8.97 -8.79 2.03
CA SER A 166 -10.23 -8.61 1.33
C SER A 166 -10.80 -7.22 1.55
N VAL A 167 -11.22 -6.59 0.47
CA VAL A 167 -11.91 -5.30 0.49
C VAL A 167 -13.36 -5.49 0.05
N ALA A 168 -14.26 -4.74 0.66
CA ALA A 168 -15.65 -4.73 0.22
C ALA A 168 -15.73 -4.15 -1.20
N SER A 169 -16.14 -4.95 -2.18
CA SER A 169 -16.44 -4.41 -3.52
C SER A 169 -17.70 -3.55 -3.47
N ALA A 170 -17.66 -2.37 -4.08
CA ALA A 170 -18.73 -1.36 -4.07
C ALA A 170 -20.13 -1.85 -4.55
N GLY A 171 -20.22 -3.05 -5.14
CA GLY A 171 -21.47 -3.69 -5.56
C GLY A 171 -22.11 -4.64 -4.53
N TRP A 172 -21.43 -4.98 -3.43
CA TRP A 172 -22.02 -5.84 -2.40
C TRP A 172 -22.79 -4.99 -1.40
N ARG A 173 -24.11 -4.93 -1.61
CA ARG A 173 -25.07 -4.47 -0.62
C ARG A 173 -24.91 -5.38 0.60
N GLN A 174 -24.13 -4.93 1.60
CA GLN A 174 -23.95 -5.60 2.88
C GLN A 174 -25.35 -5.94 3.42
N ARG A 175 -25.77 -7.21 3.30
CA ARG A 175 -26.89 -7.68 4.10
C ARG A 175 -26.41 -7.54 5.54
N ARG A 176 -27.12 -6.69 6.29
CA ARG A 176 -26.84 -6.31 7.68
C ARG A 176 -26.18 -7.45 8.46
N CYS A 177 -24.87 -7.38 8.64
CA CYS A 177 -24.26 -7.98 9.82
C CYS A 177 -24.75 -7.12 10.99
N GLY A 178 -25.56 -7.72 11.87
CA GLY A 178 -26.48 -7.03 12.76
C GLY A 178 -25.88 -5.86 13.54
N ASN A 179 -26.54 -4.71 13.47
CA ASN A 179 -26.57 -3.64 14.48
C ASN A 179 -25.30 -3.41 15.34
N TRP A 180 -24.13 -3.22 14.73
CA TRP A 180 -22.91 -2.80 15.43
C TRP A 180 -22.79 -1.27 15.40
N ARG A 181 -22.82 -0.62 16.57
CA ARG A 181 -22.57 0.83 16.69
C ARG A 181 -21.10 1.10 17.07
N PRO A 182 -20.35 1.89 16.30
CA PRO A 182 -19.08 2.44 16.76
C PRO A 182 -19.34 3.53 17.82
N MET A 183 -18.67 3.43 18.96
CA MET A 183 -18.82 4.36 20.08
C MET A 183 -17.61 5.28 20.21
N TRP A 184 -17.51 6.35 19.41
CA TRP A 184 -16.75 7.57 19.74
C TRP A 184 -17.39 8.79 19.02
N PRO A 185 -17.94 9.80 19.73
CA PRO A 185 -18.65 10.93 19.10
C PRO A 185 -17.78 12.05 18.48
N SER A 186 -16.45 11.92 18.40
CA SER A 186 -15.61 13.06 18.01
C SER A 186 -14.35 12.68 17.22
N CYS A 187 -14.50 12.08 16.03
CA CYS A 187 -13.44 12.08 15.03
C CYS A 187 -14.07 12.22 13.63
N ARG A 188 -14.09 13.44 13.10
CA ARG A 188 -14.27 13.67 11.65
C ARG A 188 -12.99 13.24 10.90
N PRO A 189 -13.09 12.79 9.65
CA PRO A 189 -11.98 12.19 8.93
C PRO A 189 -10.96 13.27 8.54
N ALA A 190 -9.84 13.30 9.25
CA ALA A 190 -8.60 13.86 8.77
C ALA A 190 -7.58 12.72 8.71
N ARG A 191 -7.16 12.39 7.49
CA ARG A 191 -5.98 11.59 7.08
C ARG A 191 -5.21 10.96 8.25
N GLY A 192 -5.34 9.64 8.42
CA GLY A 192 -4.53 8.88 9.38
C GLY A 192 -5.32 7.68 9.89
N THR A 193 -4.83 6.48 9.59
CA THR A 193 -5.43 5.19 9.94
C THR A 193 -5.54 4.99 11.45
N CYS A 194 -6.71 4.58 11.92
CA CYS A 194 -6.96 4.23 13.32
C CYS A 194 -7.20 2.72 13.38
N ASN A 195 -6.17 1.97 13.79
CA ASN A 195 -6.16 0.51 13.84
C ASN A 195 -6.50 0.04 15.26
N VAL A 196 -7.38 -0.97 15.33
CA VAL A 196 -7.91 -1.64 16.53
C VAL A 196 -9.18 -1.01 17.10
N ALA A 197 -10.31 -1.66 16.82
CA ALA A 197 -11.60 -1.37 17.46
C ALA A 197 -12.00 -2.52 18.40
N ARG A 198 -12.33 -2.19 19.65
CA ARG A 198 -12.87 -3.13 20.64
C ARG A 198 -14.36 -3.30 20.40
N LEU A 199 -14.82 -4.53 20.17
CA LEU A 199 -16.25 -4.83 19.96
C LEU A 199 -16.77 -5.67 21.13
N HIS A 200 -17.78 -5.15 21.83
CA HIS A 200 -18.51 -5.91 22.84
C HIS A 200 -19.80 -6.49 22.24
N ARG A 201 -20.01 -7.81 22.34
CA ARG A 201 -21.33 -8.42 22.16
C ARG A 201 -22.24 -7.96 23.30
N ARG A 202 -23.33 -7.25 22.99
CA ARG A 202 -24.48 -7.23 23.88
C ARG A 202 -25.24 -8.54 23.68
N ARG A 203 -25.61 -9.20 24.78
CA ARG A 203 -26.60 -10.28 24.79
C ARG A 203 -27.96 -9.74 24.35
#